data_AF-A0A2G6WHP8-F1
#
_entry.id   AF-A0A2G6WHP8-F1
#
_cell.length_a   1.000
_cell.length_b   1.000
_cell.length_c   1.000
_cell.angle_alpha   90.00
_cell.angle_beta   90.00
_cell.angle_gamma   90.00
#
_symmetry.space_group_name_H-M   'P 1'
#
loop_
_entity.id
_entity.type
_entity.pdbx_description
1 polymer ?
#
loop_
_entity_poly.entity_id
_entity_poly.type
_entity_poly.pdbx_seq_one_letter_code
_entity_poly.pdbx_strand_id
1 'polypeptide(L)'
;MDKKKRKEISNQLNKKKLIEFRQHLPIDENLFPKLFDFLDGELEKNGCDHSSSMTKIFLQKTGVLNIIETTEWFAENGGFCDCEILANVEDLFDYLNPIKITYNPKKNIHKQKINNLKTDFDFCIEKIPSPWSLIEITSENGKHYVFQIGKNNGSKVTLQTDISRPQYYNDEEWVNLWINETELNYNLENLTIDRFQLGNYLTIIAKSKDWIPVKIWCINNEKPQWFLKMDTELSRHKGDIKELEKLLNSILL
;
A
#
# COMPACT_ATOMS: atom_id res chain seq x y z
N MET A 1 22.79 -7.82 -18.56
CA MET A 1 22.74 -6.43 -18.04
C MET A 1 22.55 -6.51 -16.52
N ASP A 2 23.48 -5.92 -15.77
CA ASP A 2 23.64 -6.12 -14.32
C ASP A 2 22.49 -5.51 -13.49
N LYS A 3 22.01 -6.20 -12.45
CA LYS A 3 20.83 -5.80 -11.63
C LYS A 3 21.05 -4.45 -10.93
N LYS A 4 22.30 -4.14 -10.56
CA LYS A 4 22.69 -2.85 -9.97
C LYS A 4 22.59 -1.70 -10.96
N LYS A 5 23.09 -1.89 -12.19
CA LYS A 5 23.01 -0.87 -13.26
C LYS A 5 21.56 -0.53 -13.64
N ARG A 6 20.66 -1.52 -13.65
CA ARG A 6 19.22 -1.28 -13.87
C ARG A 6 18.59 -0.40 -12.80
N LYS A 7 18.91 -0.65 -11.53
CA LYS A 7 18.42 0.14 -10.40
C LYS A 7 18.97 1.57 -10.40
N GLU A 8 20.24 1.75 -10.71
CA GLU A 8 20.86 3.08 -10.82
C GLU A 8 20.25 3.91 -11.94
N ILE A 9 20.05 3.31 -13.12
CA ILE A 9 19.40 3.97 -14.26
C ILE A 9 17.95 4.35 -13.90
N SER A 10 17.19 3.45 -13.26
CA SER A 10 15.82 3.74 -12.82
C SER A 10 15.76 4.87 -11.79
N ASN A 11 16.67 4.88 -10.81
CA ASN A 11 16.75 5.96 -9.82
C ASN A 11 17.11 7.31 -10.45
N GLN A 12 18.03 7.32 -11.42
CA GLN A 12 18.41 8.53 -12.14
C GLN A 12 17.25 9.08 -12.98
N LEU A 13 16.50 8.20 -13.64
CA LEU A 13 15.30 8.57 -14.40
C LEU A 13 14.21 9.16 -13.49
N ASN A 14 13.94 8.55 -12.34
CA ASN A 14 12.94 9.06 -11.39
C ASN A 14 13.35 10.42 -10.81
N LYS A 15 14.63 10.61 -10.47
CA LYS A 15 15.14 11.92 -10.03
C LYS A 15 14.99 12.99 -11.12
N LYS A 16 15.28 12.65 -12.37
CA LYS A 16 15.14 13.59 -13.49
C LYS A 16 13.68 13.99 -13.70
N LYS A 17 12.75 13.02 -13.69
CA LYS A 17 11.31 13.28 -13.78
C LYS A 17 10.81 14.18 -12.64
N LEU A 18 11.27 13.95 -11.41
CA LEU A 18 10.89 14.78 -10.26
C LEU A 18 11.42 16.22 -10.38
N ILE A 19 12.66 16.39 -10.86
CA ILE A 19 13.22 17.72 -11.13
C ILE A 19 12.41 18.43 -12.21
N GLU A 20 12.08 17.72 -13.30
CA GLU A 20 11.25 18.27 -14.38
C GLU A 20 9.86 18.64 -13.84
N PHE A 21 9.20 17.77 -13.08
CA PHE A 21 7.90 18.07 -12.45
C PHE A 21 7.94 19.34 -11.60
N ARG A 22 8.93 19.46 -10.70
CA ARG A 22 9.10 20.64 -9.83
C ARG A 22 9.32 21.93 -10.59
N GLN A 23 9.94 21.87 -11.77
CA GLN A 23 10.14 23.05 -12.62
C GLN A 23 8.85 23.53 -13.29
N HIS A 24 7.84 22.66 -13.41
CA HIS A 24 6.56 22.98 -14.04
C HIS A 24 5.45 23.30 -13.03
N LEU A 25 5.77 23.38 -11.73
CA LEU A 25 4.78 23.77 -10.73
C LEU A 25 4.39 25.25 -10.91
N PRO A 26 3.08 25.57 -10.95
CA PRO A 26 2.61 26.94 -11.13
C PRO A 26 2.87 27.81 -9.90
N ILE A 27 2.99 27.23 -8.72
CA ILE A 27 3.20 27.93 -7.45
C ILE A 27 4.25 27.23 -6.59
N ASP A 28 4.62 27.86 -5.47
CA ASP A 28 5.53 27.25 -4.49
C ASP A 28 5.01 25.88 -4.02
N GLU A 29 5.86 24.87 -4.15
CA GLU A 29 5.60 23.47 -3.78
C GLU A 29 5.05 23.32 -2.35
N ASN A 30 5.43 24.21 -1.42
CA ASN A 30 4.98 24.17 -0.03
C ASN A 30 3.53 24.64 0.19
N LEU A 31 2.88 25.18 -0.84
CA LEU A 31 1.48 25.62 -0.77
C LEU A 31 0.50 24.49 -1.08
N PHE A 32 0.90 23.46 -1.83
CA PHE A 32 0.01 22.36 -2.21
C PHE A 32 -0.49 21.54 -1.01
N PRO A 33 0.36 21.07 -0.07
CA PRO A 33 -0.15 20.35 1.10
C PRO A 33 -1.13 21.18 1.94
N LYS A 34 -0.87 22.48 2.07
CA LYS A 34 -1.76 23.40 2.80
C LYS A 34 -3.09 23.62 2.08
N LEU A 35 -3.08 23.57 0.75
CA LEU A 35 -4.29 23.62 -0.06
C LEU A 35 -5.10 22.34 0.15
N PHE A 36 -4.47 21.17 0.10
CA PHE A 36 -5.15 19.89 0.31
C PHE A 36 -5.78 19.81 1.71
N ASP A 37 -5.02 20.12 2.77
CA ASP A 37 -5.55 20.20 4.14
C ASP A 37 -6.74 21.17 4.27
N PHE A 38 -6.69 22.30 3.54
CA PHE A 38 -7.76 23.28 3.53
C PHE A 38 -9.01 22.76 2.81
N LEU A 39 -8.83 22.13 1.65
CA LEU A 39 -9.93 21.57 0.86
C LEU A 39 -10.61 20.41 1.59
N ASP A 40 -9.84 19.50 2.20
CA ASP A 40 -10.37 18.39 3.01
C ASP A 40 -11.31 18.92 4.09
N GLY A 41 -10.85 19.90 4.87
CA GLY A 41 -11.62 20.46 5.97
C GLY A 41 -12.84 21.29 5.53
N GLU A 42 -12.83 21.90 4.34
CA GLU A 42 -13.96 22.68 3.84
C GLU A 42 -14.98 21.84 3.07
N LEU A 43 -14.54 20.80 2.35
CA LEU A 43 -15.41 19.85 1.65
C LEU A 43 -16.14 18.93 2.63
N GLU A 44 -15.51 18.53 3.74
CA GLU A 44 -16.20 17.77 4.79
C GLU A 44 -17.38 18.55 5.39
N LYS A 45 -17.26 19.88 5.51
CA LYS A 45 -18.30 20.75 6.09
C LYS A 45 -19.39 21.13 5.10
N ASN A 46 -18.99 21.51 3.88
CA ASN A 46 -19.88 22.18 2.93
C ASN A 46 -20.27 21.29 1.73
N GLY A 47 -19.60 20.15 1.54
CA GLY A 47 -19.70 19.35 0.34
C GLY A 47 -19.05 20.02 -0.88
N CYS A 48 -19.03 19.29 -2.00
CA CYS A 48 -18.54 19.83 -3.26
C CYS A 48 -19.67 20.51 -4.06
N ASP A 49 -19.43 21.74 -4.52
CA ASP A 49 -20.34 22.49 -5.40
C ASP A 49 -19.96 22.39 -6.89
N HIS A 50 -19.06 21.45 -7.23
CA HIS A 50 -18.48 21.24 -8.56
C HIS A 50 -17.76 22.46 -9.15
N SER A 51 -17.31 23.39 -8.30
CA SER A 51 -16.49 24.52 -8.68
C SER A 51 -15.10 24.45 -8.04
N SER A 52 -14.19 25.33 -8.45
CA SER A 52 -12.87 25.53 -7.83
C SER A 52 -12.84 26.75 -6.90
N SER A 53 -13.99 27.07 -6.28
CA SER A 53 -14.16 28.32 -5.54
C SER A 53 -13.36 28.32 -4.24
N MET A 54 -13.29 27.20 -3.52
CA MET A 54 -12.51 27.08 -2.29
C MET A 54 -11.01 27.19 -2.61
N THR A 55 -10.54 26.55 -3.69
CA THR A 55 -9.17 26.68 -4.19
C THR A 55 -8.82 28.13 -4.49
N LYS A 56 -9.67 28.86 -5.23
CA LYS A 56 -9.42 30.28 -5.55
C LYS A 56 -9.36 31.14 -4.30
N ILE A 57 -10.23 30.90 -3.32
CA ILE A 57 -10.21 31.59 -2.03
C ILE A 57 -8.88 31.33 -1.30
N PHE A 58 -8.42 30.08 -1.27
CA PHE A 58 -7.15 29.72 -0.64
C PHE A 58 -5.96 30.42 -1.31
N LEU A 59 -5.88 30.39 -2.64
CA LEU A 59 -4.80 31.03 -3.41
C LEU A 59 -4.77 32.55 -3.17
N GLN A 60 -5.93 33.20 -3.11
CA GLN A 60 -6.01 34.62 -2.77
C GLN A 60 -5.52 34.91 -1.35
N LYS A 61 -5.94 34.10 -0.37
CA LYS A 61 -5.53 34.26 1.04
C LYS A 61 -4.03 34.05 1.25
N THR A 62 -3.41 33.20 0.46
CA THR A 62 -1.97 32.91 0.54
C THR A 62 -1.11 33.86 -0.29
N GLY A 63 -1.71 34.82 -1.00
CA GLY A 63 -1.00 35.84 -1.78
C GLY A 63 -0.49 35.35 -3.13
N VAL A 64 -1.02 34.23 -3.64
CA VAL A 64 -0.70 33.73 -4.98
C VAL A 64 -1.27 34.69 -6.03
N LEU A 65 -0.40 35.17 -6.93
CA LEU A 65 -0.77 36.16 -7.95
C LEU A 65 -1.25 35.51 -9.26
N ASN A 66 -0.76 34.31 -9.59
CA ASN A 66 -1.05 33.61 -10.84
C ASN A 66 -2.18 32.58 -10.70
N ILE A 67 -3.32 33.03 -10.15
CA ILE A 67 -4.47 32.16 -9.86
C ILE A 67 -4.98 31.45 -11.11
N ILE A 68 -5.06 32.16 -12.25
CA ILE A 68 -5.58 31.60 -13.51
C ILE A 68 -4.69 30.45 -13.99
N GLU A 69 -3.39 30.70 -14.14
CA GLU A 69 -2.40 29.69 -14.55
C GLU A 69 -2.39 28.49 -13.60
N THR A 70 -2.53 28.75 -12.29
CA THR A 70 -2.61 27.68 -11.28
C THR A 70 -3.86 26.83 -11.46
N THR A 71 -5.02 27.45 -11.72
CA THR A 71 -6.27 26.71 -11.95
C THR A 71 -6.31 25.98 -13.29
N GLU A 72 -5.64 26.52 -14.32
CA GLU A 72 -5.46 25.84 -15.60
C GLU A 72 -4.56 24.62 -15.43
N TRP A 73 -3.46 24.76 -14.70
CA TRP A 73 -2.57 23.65 -14.37
C TRP A 73 -3.30 22.55 -13.58
N PHE A 74 -4.17 22.91 -12.63
CA PHE A 74 -5.02 21.92 -11.96
C PHE A 74 -5.93 21.19 -12.95
N ALA A 75 -6.61 21.92 -13.85
CA ALA A 75 -7.47 21.33 -14.87
C ALA A 75 -6.71 20.40 -15.83
N GLU A 76 -5.50 20.77 -16.25
CA GLU A 76 -4.61 19.92 -17.06
C GLU A 76 -4.26 18.60 -16.37
N ASN A 77 -4.25 18.60 -15.03
CA ASN A 77 -4.01 17.44 -14.18
C ASN A 77 -5.32 16.83 -13.63
N GLY A 78 -6.47 17.15 -14.25
CA GLY A 78 -7.76 16.53 -13.92
C GLY A 78 -8.50 17.15 -12.73
N GLY A 79 -8.07 18.29 -12.20
CA GLY A 79 -8.72 19.01 -11.10
C GLY A 79 -9.61 20.17 -11.56
N PHE A 80 -10.83 19.90 -12.04
CA PHE A 80 -11.76 20.94 -12.49
C PHE A 80 -12.66 21.48 -11.36
N CYS A 81 -13.02 20.66 -10.37
CA CYS A 81 -13.60 21.06 -9.07
C CYS A 81 -12.59 20.95 -7.92
N ASP A 82 -12.89 21.59 -6.80
CA ASP A 82 -12.18 21.43 -5.52
C ASP A 82 -12.06 19.94 -5.09
N CYS A 83 -13.08 19.13 -5.39
CA CYS A 83 -13.10 17.68 -5.12
C CYS A 83 -12.11 16.87 -5.96
N GLU A 84 -11.97 17.22 -7.23
CA GLU A 84 -11.09 16.56 -8.19
C GLU A 84 -9.65 17.03 -8.01
N ILE A 85 -9.45 18.26 -7.51
CA ILE A 85 -8.12 18.71 -7.10
C ILE A 85 -7.58 17.80 -5.98
N LEU A 86 -8.39 17.50 -4.95
CA LEU A 86 -7.99 16.48 -3.97
C LEU A 86 -7.81 15.10 -4.61
N ALA A 87 -8.80 14.62 -5.35
CA ALA A 87 -8.77 13.24 -5.85
C ALA A 87 -7.69 12.94 -6.90
N ASN A 88 -7.28 13.93 -7.71
CA ASN A 88 -6.40 13.72 -8.86
C ASN A 88 -5.06 14.45 -8.75
N VAL A 89 -5.05 15.64 -8.12
CA VAL A 89 -3.84 16.48 -8.06
C VAL A 89 -3.01 16.15 -6.82
N GLU A 90 -3.63 15.78 -5.70
CA GLU A 90 -2.91 15.43 -4.47
C GLU A 90 -1.90 14.30 -4.67
N ASP A 91 -2.29 13.24 -5.38
CA ASP A 91 -1.44 12.09 -5.73
C ASP A 91 -0.14 12.49 -6.43
N LEU A 92 -0.13 13.59 -7.19
CA LEU A 92 1.07 14.09 -7.87
C LEU A 92 2.15 14.54 -6.86
N PHE A 93 1.75 14.82 -5.62
CA PHE A 93 2.59 15.26 -4.52
C PHE A 93 2.87 14.15 -3.50
N ASP A 94 2.61 12.88 -3.81
CA ASP A 94 2.97 11.73 -2.97
C ASP A 94 4.45 11.70 -2.56
N TYR A 95 5.34 12.33 -3.33
CA TYR A 95 6.75 12.45 -2.95
C TYR A 95 7.00 13.48 -1.82
N LEU A 96 6.08 14.43 -1.57
CA LEU A 96 6.10 15.39 -0.46
C LEU A 96 5.54 14.80 0.83
N ASN A 97 4.63 13.84 0.68
CA ASN A 97 4.25 12.91 1.72
C ASN A 97 5.04 11.63 1.51
N PRO A 98 6.39 11.63 1.71
CA PRO A 98 7.07 10.35 1.77
C PRO A 98 6.29 9.56 2.80
N ILE A 99 5.93 8.32 2.44
CA ILE A 99 5.55 7.28 3.39
C ILE A 99 6.25 7.65 4.70
N LYS A 100 5.54 7.68 5.83
CA LYS A 100 6.18 7.61 7.15
C LYS A 100 6.93 6.28 7.24
N ILE A 101 7.95 6.08 6.40
CA ILE A 101 9.18 5.45 6.77
C ILE A 101 9.62 6.37 7.88
N THR A 102 9.30 6.00 9.13
CA THR A 102 10.13 6.41 10.25
C THR A 102 11.57 6.30 9.76
N TYR A 103 12.18 7.45 9.47
CA TYR A 103 13.58 7.53 9.11
C TYR A 103 14.30 7.16 10.39
N ASN A 104 14.46 5.86 10.62
CA ASN A 104 15.24 5.42 11.73
C ASN A 104 16.71 5.49 11.32
N PRO A 105 17.53 6.27 12.04
CA PRO A 105 18.96 6.13 11.93
C PRO A 105 19.30 4.68 12.30
N LYS A 106 19.73 3.86 11.32
CA LYS A 106 20.15 2.46 11.47
C LYS A 106 19.40 1.72 12.60
N LYS A 107 18.12 1.31 12.40
CA LYS A 107 17.49 0.34 13.34
C LYS A 107 18.43 -0.84 13.48
N ASN A 108 18.76 -1.22 14.71
CA ASN A 108 19.33 -2.52 15.02
C ASN A 108 18.27 -3.59 14.69
N ILE A 109 18.12 -3.91 13.41
CA ILE A 109 17.19 -4.93 12.93
C ILE A 109 17.91 -6.27 13.08
N HIS A 110 17.58 -6.99 14.14
CA HIS A 110 18.05 -8.36 14.31
C HIS A 110 17.13 -9.32 13.56
N LYS A 111 17.70 -10.15 12.69
CA LYS A 111 16.97 -11.19 11.96
C LYS A 111 17.50 -12.55 12.38
N GLN A 112 16.62 -13.43 12.83
CA GLN A 112 16.97 -14.80 13.12
C GLN A 112 15.99 -15.77 12.48
N LYS A 113 16.52 -16.89 11.98
CA LYS A 113 15.70 -18.00 11.53
C LYS A 113 15.26 -18.81 12.74
N ILE A 114 13.96 -19.03 12.88
CA ILE A 114 13.36 -19.83 13.96
C ILE A 114 12.62 -21.03 13.37
N ASN A 115 12.45 -22.09 14.17
CA ASN A 115 11.87 -23.37 13.70
C ASN A 115 10.46 -23.64 14.27
N ASN A 116 10.02 -22.82 15.22
CA ASN A 116 8.70 -22.83 15.81
C ASN A 116 8.37 -21.40 16.25
N LEU A 117 7.08 -21.14 16.49
CA LEU A 117 6.61 -19.87 17.04
C LEU A 117 5.36 -20.13 17.87
N LYS A 118 5.32 -19.53 19.06
CA LYS A 118 4.12 -19.40 19.88
C LYS A 118 4.03 -17.95 20.34
N THR A 119 2.91 -17.29 20.07
CA THR A 119 2.68 -15.90 20.44
C THR A 119 1.62 -15.79 21.52
N ASP A 120 1.46 -14.58 22.06
CA ASP A 120 0.44 -14.17 23.01
C ASP A 120 -0.93 -13.90 22.37
N PHE A 121 -0.99 -13.75 21.04
CA PHE A 121 -2.21 -13.58 20.25
C PHE A 121 -2.70 -14.89 19.61
N ASP A 122 -2.49 -16.03 20.28
CA ASP A 122 -2.96 -17.35 19.84
C ASP A 122 -2.47 -17.81 18.45
N PHE A 123 -1.27 -17.40 18.03
CA PHE A 123 -0.61 -18.00 16.87
C PHE A 123 0.40 -19.05 17.33
N CYS A 124 0.26 -20.29 16.85
CA CYS A 124 1.18 -21.38 17.18
C CYS A 124 1.55 -22.23 15.96
N ILE A 125 2.85 -22.45 15.76
CA ILE A 125 3.37 -23.42 14.79
C ILE A 125 4.59 -24.12 15.40
N GLU A 126 4.49 -25.43 15.61
CA GLU A 126 5.56 -26.22 16.23
C GLU A 126 6.65 -26.63 15.23
N LYS A 127 6.27 -26.79 13.96
CA LYS A 127 7.18 -27.22 12.90
C LYS A 127 6.88 -26.47 11.60
N ILE A 128 7.89 -25.79 11.08
CA ILE A 128 7.77 -25.09 9.79
C ILE A 128 7.77 -26.14 8.65
N PRO A 129 6.73 -26.19 7.81
CA PRO A 129 6.67 -27.15 6.71
C PRO A 129 7.66 -26.78 5.60
N SER A 130 8.31 -27.78 5.00
CA SER A 130 9.11 -27.56 3.79
C SER A 130 8.22 -27.09 2.63
N PRO A 131 8.63 -26.09 1.82
CA PRO A 131 9.95 -25.47 1.74
C PRO A 131 10.11 -24.15 2.52
N TRP A 132 9.21 -23.87 3.47
CA TRP A 132 9.20 -22.60 4.20
C TRP A 132 10.36 -22.48 5.20
N SER A 133 10.81 -21.24 5.39
CA SER A 133 11.67 -20.83 6.49
C SER A 133 10.98 -19.68 7.24
N LEU A 134 10.93 -19.75 8.57
CA LEU A 134 10.40 -18.67 9.40
C LEU A 134 11.53 -17.77 9.90
N ILE A 135 11.36 -16.47 9.71
CA ILE A 135 12.30 -15.44 10.11
C ILE A 135 11.60 -14.51 11.11
N GLU A 136 12.15 -14.41 12.31
CA GLU A 136 11.79 -13.37 13.27
C GLU A 136 12.67 -12.14 13.01
N ILE A 137 12.01 -11.00 12.84
CA ILE A 137 12.62 -9.69 12.65
C ILE A 137 12.30 -8.87 13.88
N THR A 138 13.30 -8.59 14.71
CA THR A 138 13.15 -7.76 15.90
C THR A 138 13.57 -6.33 15.58
N SER A 139 12.75 -5.37 15.97
CA SER A 139 12.97 -3.93 15.84
C SER A 139 12.52 -3.20 17.10
N GLU A 140 12.76 -1.88 17.15
CA GLU A 140 12.25 -1.01 18.22
C GLU A 140 10.72 -1.06 18.37
N ASN A 141 10.00 -1.34 17.27
CA ASN A 141 8.53 -1.39 17.25
C ASN A 141 7.99 -2.78 17.61
N GLY A 142 8.86 -3.71 18.04
CA GLY A 142 8.51 -5.09 18.35
C GLY A 142 8.98 -6.09 17.31
N LYS A 143 8.34 -7.26 17.31
CA LYS A 143 8.72 -8.42 16.52
C LYS A 143 7.77 -8.60 15.34
N HIS A 144 8.34 -8.89 14.17
CA HIS A 144 7.61 -9.25 12.96
C HIS A 144 8.05 -10.64 12.49
N TYR A 145 7.11 -11.41 11.96
CA TYR A 145 7.36 -12.78 11.54
C TYR A 145 7.09 -12.95 10.05
N VAL A 146 8.08 -13.50 9.35
CA VAL A 146 8.03 -13.69 7.90
C VAL A 146 8.34 -15.15 7.57
N PHE A 147 7.40 -15.82 6.92
CA PHE A 147 7.65 -17.10 6.26
C PHE A 147 8.14 -16.83 4.83
N GLN A 148 9.18 -17.54 4.42
CA GLN A 148 9.81 -17.35 3.11
C GLN A 148 10.13 -18.69 2.44
N ILE A 149 9.83 -18.78 1.15
CA ILE A 149 10.36 -19.81 0.23
C ILE A 149 11.51 -19.20 -0.57
N GLY A 150 12.67 -19.86 -0.66
CA GLY A 150 13.83 -19.39 -1.45
C GLY A 150 14.52 -18.12 -0.92
N LYS A 151 15.67 -17.72 -1.50
CA LYS A 151 16.51 -16.62 -0.95
C LYS A 151 16.19 -15.20 -1.48
N ASN A 152 15.93 -15.02 -2.79
CA ASN A 152 15.89 -13.68 -3.41
C ASN A 152 14.61 -13.31 -4.19
N ASN A 153 13.89 -14.28 -4.77
CA ASN A 153 12.69 -14.06 -5.61
C ASN A 153 11.51 -15.00 -5.24
N GLY A 154 11.61 -15.67 -4.09
CA GLY A 154 10.58 -16.61 -3.68
C GLY A 154 9.55 -15.98 -2.75
N SER A 155 8.47 -16.72 -2.55
CA SER A 155 7.23 -16.22 -1.98
C SER A 155 7.39 -15.92 -0.49
N LYS A 156 6.81 -14.79 -0.05
CA LYS A 156 6.88 -14.32 1.34
C LYS A 156 5.48 -14.19 1.90
N VAL A 157 5.32 -14.65 3.13
CA VAL A 157 4.09 -14.54 3.89
C VAL A 157 4.41 -13.85 5.20
N THR A 158 3.71 -12.77 5.51
CA THR A 158 3.89 -12.02 6.76
C THR A 158 2.73 -12.30 7.71
N LEU A 159 3.03 -12.55 8.97
CA LEU A 159 2.05 -12.62 10.04
C LEU A 159 1.73 -11.21 10.54
N GLN A 160 0.45 -10.88 10.59
CA GLN A 160 -0.06 -9.57 11.00
C GLN A 160 -1.11 -9.73 12.10
N THR A 161 -1.15 -8.77 13.03
CA THR A 161 -2.11 -8.72 14.15
C THR A 161 -3.04 -7.51 14.10
N ASP A 162 -2.77 -6.57 13.20
CA ASP A 162 -3.54 -5.33 13.08
C ASP A 162 -4.76 -5.59 12.20
N ILE A 163 -5.80 -6.17 12.79
CA ILE A 163 -7.09 -6.39 12.14
C ILE A 163 -7.99 -5.21 12.50
N SER A 164 -7.76 -4.08 11.85
CA SER A 164 -8.83 -3.09 11.66
C SER A 164 -9.88 -3.76 10.78
N ARG A 165 -10.83 -4.46 11.43
CA ARG A 165 -11.82 -5.36 10.82
C ARG A 165 -12.42 -4.77 9.54
N PRO A 166 -11.98 -5.20 8.35
CA PRO A 166 -12.76 -4.94 7.16
C PRO A 166 -14.06 -5.73 7.33
N GLN A 167 -15.19 -5.19 6.88
CA GLN A 167 -16.33 -6.00 6.55
C GLN A 167 -15.85 -7.03 5.51
N TYR A 168 -15.59 -8.28 5.94
CA TYR A 168 -14.91 -9.30 5.12
C TYR A 168 -15.56 -9.54 3.74
N TYR A 169 -16.84 -9.17 3.61
CA TYR A 169 -17.66 -9.30 2.41
C TYR A 169 -17.80 -8.01 1.58
N ASN A 170 -17.20 -6.89 2.01
CA ASN A 170 -17.20 -5.64 1.26
C ASN A 170 -15.99 -5.59 0.31
N ASP A 171 -16.22 -5.77 -0.99
CA ASP A 171 -15.17 -5.72 -2.02
C ASP A 171 -14.45 -4.38 -2.05
N GLU A 172 -15.16 -3.28 -1.80
CA GLU A 172 -14.61 -1.92 -1.84
C GLU A 172 -13.50 -1.73 -0.81
N GLU A 173 -13.64 -2.30 0.40
CA GLU A 173 -12.61 -2.24 1.42
C GLU A 173 -11.35 -3.04 1.04
N TRP A 174 -11.51 -4.17 0.35
CA TRP A 174 -10.37 -4.96 -0.13
C TRP A 174 -9.67 -4.29 -1.32
N VAL A 175 -10.44 -3.63 -2.18
CA VAL A 175 -9.90 -2.79 -3.25
C VAL A 175 -9.10 -1.63 -2.64
N ASN A 176 -9.68 -0.89 -1.70
CA ASN A 176 -9.00 0.22 -1.01
C ASN A 176 -7.75 -0.25 -0.27
N LEU A 177 -7.81 -1.40 0.41
CA LEU A 177 -6.63 -1.99 1.03
C LEU A 177 -5.55 -2.37 0.00
N TRP A 178 -5.94 -2.93 -1.15
CA TRP A 178 -5.02 -3.23 -2.24
C TRP A 178 -4.39 -1.95 -2.80
N ILE A 179 -5.19 -0.90 -3.06
CA ILE A 179 -4.71 0.41 -3.52
C ILE A 179 -3.74 0.99 -2.51
N ASN A 180 -4.10 1.06 -1.22
CA ASN A 180 -3.26 1.59 -0.16
C ASN A 180 -1.93 0.82 0.00
N GLU A 181 -1.94 -0.50 -0.21
CA GLU A 181 -0.72 -1.31 -0.11
C GLU A 181 0.15 -1.28 -1.37
N THR A 182 -0.40 -0.95 -2.52
CA THR A 182 0.30 -1.00 -3.81
C THR A 182 0.56 0.36 -4.43
N GLU A 183 -0.14 1.40 -3.96
CA GLU A 183 -0.17 2.75 -4.52
C GLU A 183 -0.62 2.76 -5.99
N LEU A 184 -1.48 1.79 -6.39
CA LEU A 184 -2.00 1.66 -7.75
C LEU A 184 -3.51 1.93 -7.77
N ASN A 185 -3.91 3.05 -8.35
CA ASN A 185 -5.28 3.56 -8.33
C ASN A 185 -5.95 3.69 -9.71
N TYR A 186 -5.36 3.12 -10.76
CA TYR A 186 -5.84 3.19 -12.15
C TYR A 186 -6.09 1.81 -12.75
N ASN A 187 -6.94 1.75 -13.77
CA ASN A 187 -7.47 0.51 -14.36
C ASN A 187 -8.13 -0.43 -13.33
N LEU A 188 -8.85 0.14 -12.37
CA LEU A 188 -9.49 -0.61 -11.28
C LEU A 188 -10.58 -1.57 -11.80
N GLU A 189 -11.14 -1.32 -12.99
CA GLU A 189 -12.05 -2.23 -13.68
C GLU A 189 -11.43 -3.62 -13.98
N ASN A 190 -10.10 -3.71 -14.02
CA ASN A 190 -9.37 -4.96 -14.20
C ASN A 190 -8.95 -5.61 -12.86
N LEU A 191 -9.18 -4.94 -11.72
CA LEU A 191 -8.97 -5.48 -10.39
C LEU A 191 -10.15 -6.38 -10.00
N THR A 192 -9.85 -7.58 -9.53
CA THR A 192 -10.83 -8.58 -9.13
C THR A 192 -10.53 -9.07 -7.72
N ILE A 193 -11.60 -9.24 -6.94
CA ILE A 193 -11.56 -9.81 -5.59
C ILE A 193 -12.17 -11.20 -5.63
N ASP A 194 -11.34 -12.23 -5.46
CA ASP A 194 -11.81 -13.61 -5.31
C ASP A 194 -11.82 -14.03 -3.84
N ARG A 195 -12.79 -14.87 -3.47
CA ARG A 195 -12.87 -15.46 -2.13
C ARG A 195 -13.07 -16.96 -2.20
N PHE A 196 -12.37 -17.68 -1.34
CA PHE A 196 -12.58 -19.12 -1.14
C PHE A 196 -12.10 -19.54 0.24
N GLN A 197 -12.53 -20.73 0.67
CA GLN A 197 -12.12 -21.32 1.94
C GLN A 197 -10.92 -22.24 1.74
N LEU A 198 -9.92 -22.12 2.61
CA LEU A 198 -8.82 -23.05 2.78
C LEU A 198 -8.86 -23.59 4.21
N GLY A 199 -9.48 -24.75 4.41
CA GLY A 199 -9.75 -25.26 5.76
C GLY A 199 -10.58 -24.27 6.58
N ASN A 200 -10.06 -23.83 7.71
CA ASN A 200 -10.72 -22.86 8.62
C ASN A 200 -10.41 -21.40 8.28
N TYR A 201 -9.77 -21.14 7.13
CA TYR A 201 -9.32 -19.81 6.73
C TYR A 201 -10.12 -19.29 5.53
N LEU A 202 -10.76 -18.13 5.72
CA LEU A 202 -11.23 -17.32 4.60
C LEU A 202 -10.02 -16.74 3.89
N THR A 203 -9.88 -17.08 2.61
CA THR A 203 -8.83 -16.56 1.74
C THR A 203 -9.43 -15.54 0.78
N ILE A 204 -8.82 -14.36 0.74
CA ILE A 204 -9.23 -13.23 -0.09
C ILE A 204 -8.06 -12.91 -1.01
N ILE A 205 -8.32 -12.82 -2.31
CA ILE A 205 -7.31 -12.53 -3.32
C ILE A 205 -7.71 -11.29 -4.08
N ALA A 206 -6.86 -10.26 -4.04
CA ALA A 206 -6.95 -9.12 -4.94
C ALA A 206 -5.91 -9.29 -6.05
N LYS A 207 -6.39 -9.32 -7.31
CA LYS A 207 -5.53 -9.48 -8.49
C LYS A 207 -6.01 -8.58 -9.62
N SER A 208 -5.06 -7.95 -10.31
CA SER A 208 -5.29 -7.21 -11.55
C SER A 208 -4.68 -7.96 -12.74
N LYS A 209 -5.26 -7.78 -13.92
CA LYS A 209 -4.65 -8.24 -15.19
C LYS A 209 -3.44 -7.38 -15.60
N ASP A 210 -3.43 -6.12 -15.17
CA ASP A 210 -2.45 -5.12 -15.59
C ASP A 210 -1.28 -5.01 -14.60
N TRP A 211 -1.54 -5.34 -13.33
CA TRP A 211 -0.63 -5.02 -12.24
C TRP A 211 -0.24 -6.22 -11.39
N ILE A 212 1.00 -6.19 -10.92
CA ILE A 212 1.51 -6.97 -9.80
C ILE A 212 1.72 -6.03 -8.61
N PRO A 213 1.61 -6.52 -7.36
CA PRO A 213 1.42 -7.90 -6.96
C PRO A 213 -0.05 -8.34 -6.87
N VAL A 214 -0.26 -9.65 -7.00
CA VAL A 214 -1.46 -10.30 -6.46
C VAL A 214 -1.30 -10.33 -4.94
N LYS A 215 -2.26 -9.75 -4.22
CA LYS A 215 -2.31 -9.76 -2.76
C LYS A 215 -3.25 -10.87 -2.30
N ILE A 216 -2.82 -11.62 -1.30
CA ILE A 216 -3.60 -12.71 -0.69
C ILE A 216 -3.62 -12.50 0.81
N TRP A 217 -4.82 -12.52 1.40
CA TRP A 217 -5.04 -12.48 2.84
C TRP A 217 -5.74 -13.75 3.28
N CYS A 218 -5.19 -14.42 4.31
CA CYS A 218 -5.77 -15.61 4.91
C CYS A 218 -6.12 -15.32 6.36
N ILE A 219 -7.41 -15.37 6.67
CA ILE A 219 -7.99 -14.93 7.92
C ILE A 219 -8.67 -16.12 8.56
N ASN A 220 -8.36 -16.40 9.82
CA ASN A 220 -9.01 -17.49 10.53
C ASN A 220 -10.48 -17.12 10.86
N ASN A 221 -11.43 -17.97 10.47
CA ASN A 221 -12.86 -17.71 10.68
C ASN A 221 -13.29 -17.78 12.16
N GLU A 222 -12.56 -18.55 12.99
CA GLU A 222 -12.89 -18.81 14.38
C GLU A 222 -12.22 -17.81 15.33
N LYS A 223 -10.98 -17.41 15.02
CA LYS A 223 -10.14 -16.52 15.85
C LYS A 223 -9.45 -15.46 14.97
N PRO A 224 -10.13 -14.37 14.59
CA PRO A 224 -9.55 -13.30 13.77
C PRO A 224 -8.69 -12.36 14.62
N GLN A 225 -7.72 -12.90 15.37
CA GLN A 225 -6.72 -12.10 16.11
C GLN A 225 -5.47 -11.83 15.26
N TRP A 226 -5.28 -12.63 14.21
CA TRP A 226 -4.16 -12.53 13.29
C TRP A 226 -4.58 -12.98 11.89
N PHE A 227 -3.82 -12.55 10.90
CA PHE A 227 -3.94 -13.03 9.52
C PHE A 227 -2.57 -13.19 8.87
N LEU A 228 -2.52 -14.02 7.85
CA LEU A 228 -1.36 -14.14 6.98
C LEU A 228 -1.59 -13.33 5.71
N LYS A 229 -0.59 -12.54 5.34
CA LYS A 229 -0.58 -11.78 4.08
C LYS A 229 0.52 -12.29 3.17
N MET A 230 0.21 -12.49 1.89
CA MET A 230 1.14 -12.97 0.88
C MET A 230 1.08 -12.09 -0.37
N ASP A 231 2.26 -11.74 -0.87
CA ASP A 231 2.42 -11.04 -2.14
C ASP A 231 2.97 -12.02 -3.18
N THR A 232 2.31 -12.14 -4.33
CA THR A 232 2.71 -13.04 -5.42
C THR A 232 2.48 -12.40 -6.80
N GLU A 233 2.81 -13.13 -7.86
CA GLU A 233 2.63 -12.73 -9.26
C GLU A 233 1.42 -13.45 -9.86
N LEU A 234 0.74 -12.80 -10.81
CA LEU A 234 -0.44 -13.36 -11.48
C LEU A 234 -0.14 -14.71 -12.16
N SER A 235 1.07 -14.93 -12.66
CA SER A 235 1.49 -16.19 -13.28
C SER A 235 1.73 -17.32 -12.26
N ARG A 236 1.99 -17.00 -10.98
CA ARG A 236 2.43 -17.96 -9.95
C ARG A 236 1.42 -18.20 -8.83
N HIS A 237 0.45 -17.29 -8.63
CA HIS A 237 -0.45 -17.30 -7.48
C HIS A 237 -1.10 -18.66 -7.21
N LYS A 238 -1.55 -19.40 -8.23
CA LYS A 238 -2.15 -20.74 -8.05
C LYS A 238 -1.20 -21.77 -7.42
N GLY A 239 0.08 -21.75 -7.79
CA GLY A 239 1.08 -22.65 -7.20
C GLY A 239 1.46 -22.23 -5.80
N ASP A 240 1.62 -20.91 -5.61
CA ASP A 240 1.93 -20.29 -4.33
C ASP A 240 0.83 -20.52 -3.27
N ILE A 241 -0.44 -20.52 -3.68
CA ILE A 241 -1.59 -20.85 -2.80
C ILE A 241 -1.49 -22.29 -2.28
N LYS A 242 -1.03 -23.25 -3.08
CA LYS A 242 -0.85 -24.64 -2.61
C LYS A 242 0.23 -24.76 -1.55
N GLU A 243 1.31 -23.98 -1.67
CA GLU A 243 2.34 -23.93 -0.64
C GLU A 243 1.89 -23.17 0.61
N LEU A 244 1.04 -22.15 0.44
CA LEU A 244 0.39 -21.43 1.53
C LEU A 244 -0.58 -22.34 2.29
N GLU A 245 -1.34 -23.19 1.60
CA GLU A 245 -2.25 -24.16 2.22
C GLU A 245 -1.48 -25.15 3.12
N LYS A 246 -0.33 -25.66 2.66
CA LYS A 246 0.55 -26.49 3.51
C LYS A 246 1.02 -25.76 4.76
N LEU A 247 1.32 -24.47 4.64
CA LEU A 247 1.69 -23.63 5.78
C LEU A 247 0.52 -23.48 6.76
N LEU A 248 -0.67 -23.13 6.26
CA LEU A 248 -1.88 -22.98 7.07
C LEU A 248 -2.22 -24.26 7.84
N ASN A 249 -2.10 -25.43 7.20
CA ASN A 249 -2.35 -26.73 7.81
C ASN A 249 -1.33 -27.12 8.90
N SER A 250 -0.21 -26.40 9.00
CA SER A 250 0.80 -26.62 10.04
C SER A 250 0.60 -25.73 11.27
N ILE A 251 -0.35 -24.78 11.21
CA ILE A 251 -0.67 -23.87 12.31
C ILE A 251 -1.65 -24.57 13.26
N LEU A 252 -1.35 -24.53 14.55
CA LEU A 252 -2.19 -25.03 15.62
C LEU A 252 -3.11 -23.90 16.10
N LEU A 253 -4.41 -24.18 16.12
CA LEU A 253 -5.49 -23.25 16.54
C LEU A 253 -5.97 -23.51 17.97
#